data_AF-A0A196LDD4-F1
#
_entry.id   AF-A0A196LDD4-F1
#
_cell.length_a   1.000
_cell.length_b   1.000
_cell.length_c   1.000
_cell.angle_alpha   90.00
_cell.angle_beta   90.00
_cell.angle_gamma   90.00
#
_symmetry.space_group_name_H-M   'P 1'
#
loop_
_entity.id
_entity.type
_entity.pdbx_description
1 polymer ?
#
loop_
_entity_poly.entity_id
_entity_poly.type
_entity_poly.pdbx_seq_one_letter_code
_entity_poly.pdbx_strand_id
1 'polypeptide(L)'
;MGRLRYDGTSEPILIDDETLAHLKVIIGTKLRRQESFMLTWRPREGGDPGRVTVWVHPAIPLQFLFQSGDHQPIEKRRVEDMMRTLNASGELVIDDYVQTSVVDGGVPA
;
A
#
# COMPACT_ATOMS: atom_id res chain seq x y z
N MET A 1 0.63 -10.61 -6.83
CA MET A 1 0.48 -9.28 -6.26
C MET A 1 -0.97 -8.84 -6.41
N GLY A 2 -1.58 -8.37 -5.32
CA GLY A 2 -2.81 -7.59 -5.35
C GLY A 2 -2.59 -6.21 -5.96
N ARG A 3 -3.69 -5.49 -6.11
CA ARG A 3 -3.78 -4.19 -6.80
C ARG A 3 -4.55 -3.20 -5.94
N LEU A 4 -3.92 -2.06 -5.66
CA LEU A 4 -4.57 -0.88 -5.11
C LEU A 4 -4.80 0.11 -6.24
N ARG A 5 -6.05 0.42 -6.56
CA ARG A 5 -6.38 1.44 -7.56
C ARG A 5 -6.97 2.65 -6.88
N TYR A 6 -6.26 3.77 -6.97
CA TYR A 6 -6.76 5.09 -6.61
C TYR A 6 -7.17 5.79 -7.89
N ASP A 7 -8.36 6.37 -7.89
CA ASP A 7 -9.02 6.87 -9.09
C ASP A 7 -9.36 5.75 -10.12
N GLY A 8 -10.15 6.08 -11.15
CA GLY A 8 -10.63 5.10 -12.15
C GLY A 8 -9.73 4.97 -13.37
N THR A 9 -8.67 5.78 -13.45
CA THR A 9 -7.92 6.10 -14.68
C THR A 9 -6.43 5.76 -14.59
N SER A 10 -5.88 5.77 -13.38
CA SER A 10 -4.48 5.50 -13.10
C SER A 10 -4.20 4.00 -13.09
N GLU A 11 -2.98 3.65 -13.46
CA GLU A 11 -2.48 2.27 -13.34
C GLU A 11 -2.51 1.81 -11.88
N PRO A 12 -2.91 0.56 -11.60
CA PRO A 12 -2.98 0.05 -10.25
C PRO A 12 -1.59 -0.10 -9.64
N ILE A 13 -1.49 0.20 -8.35
CA ILE A 13 -0.28 -0.05 -7.56
C ILE A 13 -0.22 -1.54 -7.22
N LEU A 14 0.86 -2.20 -7.64
CA LEU A 14 1.11 -3.63 -7.35
C LEU A 14 1.70 -3.80 -5.94
N ILE A 15 0.99 -4.54 -5.10
CA ILE A 15 1.32 -4.75 -3.68
C ILE A 15 1.05 -6.21 -3.35
N ASP A 16 1.85 -6.85 -2.49
CA ASP A 16 1.52 -8.19 -2.00
C ASP A 16 0.21 -8.18 -1.19
N ASP A 17 -0.53 -9.29 -1.23
CA ASP A 17 -1.88 -9.35 -0.62
C ASP A 17 -1.85 -9.12 0.89
N GLU A 18 -0.81 -9.58 1.58
CA GLU A 18 -0.61 -9.39 3.02
C GLU A 18 -0.50 -7.90 3.37
N THR A 19 0.39 -7.17 2.70
CA THR A 19 0.55 -5.72 2.88
C THR A 19 -0.72 -4.98 2.45
N LEU A 20 -1.35 -5.37 1.35
CA LEU A 20 -2.60 -4.78 0.87
C LEU A 20 -3.73 -4.91 1.89
N ALA A 21 -3.78 -6.02 2.64
CA ALA A 21 -4.78 -6.25 3.66
C ALA A 21 -4.63 -5.29 4.85
N HIS A 22 -3.39 -5.02 5.28
CA HIS A 22 -3.10 -4.02 6.30
C HIS A 22 -3.42 -2.60 5.80
N LEU A 23 -3.02 -2.26 4.57
CA LEU A 23 -3.35 -0.97 3.95
C LEU A 23 -4.86 -0.75 3.88
N LYS A 24 -5.65 -1.75 3.52
CA LYS A 24 -7.12 -1.68 3.50
C LYS A 24 -7.69 -1.26 4.86
N VAL A 25 -7.16 -1.78 5.96
CA VAL A 25 -7.58 -1.41 7.32
C VAL A 25 -7.24 0.05 7.64
N ILE A 26 -5.99 0.47 7.37
CA ILE A 26 -5.51 1.83 7.66
C ILE A 26 -6.28 2.86 6.84
N ILE A 27 -6.29 2.69 5.51
CA ILE A 27 -6.93 3.63 4.59
C ILE A 27 -8.44 3.69 4.86
N GLY A 28 -9.09 2.54 5.06
CA GLY A 28 -10.51 2.50 5.40
C GLY A 28 -10.83 3.23 6.71
N THR A 29 -9.96 3.13 7.72
CA THR A 29 -10.12 3.85 9.00
C THR A 29 -10.02 5.36 8.82
N LYS A 30 -9.00 5.83 8.09
CA LYS A 30 -8.80 7.26 7.77
C LYS A 30 -9.99 7.85 7.02
N LEU A 31 -10.40 7.21 5.93
CA LEU A 31 -11.46 7.74 5.07
C LEU A 31 -12.83 7.76 5.77
N ARG A 32 -13.14 6.77 6.63
CA ARG A 32 -14.36 6.79 7.46
C ARG A 32 -14.41 7.97 8.44
N ARG A 33 -13.26 8.49 8.86
CA ARG A 33 -13.13 9.67 9.72
C ARG A 33 -13.04 10.98 8.95
N GLN A 34 -13.22 10.94 7.63
CA GLN A 34 -13.00 12.10 6.74
C GLN A 34 -11.55 12.64 6.80
N GLU A 35 -10.59 11.78 7.16
CA GLU A 35 -9.18 12.15 7.21
C GLU A 35 -8.51 11.85 5.87
N SER A 36 -8.10 12.91 5.17
CA SER A 36 -7.24 12.80 4.00
C SER A 36 -5.77 12.67 4.38
N PHE A 37 -4.97 12.05 3.52
CA PHE A 37 -3.53 11.85 3.73
C PHE A 37 -2.80 11.65 2.39
N MET A 38 -1.47 11.72 2.40
CA MET A 38 -0.64 11.43 1.24
C MET A 38 -0.26 9.95 1.18
N LEU A 39 -0.29 9.34 0.00
CA LEU A 39 0.16 7.97 -0.26
C LEU A 39 1.31 7.99 -1.26
N THR A 40 2.44 7.39 -0.90
CA THR A 40 3.67 7.44 -1.70
C THR A 40 4.22 6.05 -1.96
N TRP A 41 4.70 5.81 -3.18
CA TRP A 41 5.35 4.55 -3.57
C TRP A 41 6.35 4.76 -4.70
N ARG A 42 7.20 3.76 -4.94
CA ARG A 42 8.00 3.67 -6.17
C ARG A 42 7.34 2.71 -7.17
N PRO A 43 7.17 3.11 -8.44
CA PRO A 43 6.71 2.20 -9.49
C PRO A 43 7.68 1.01 -9.64
N ARG A 44 7.15 -0.23 -9.71
CA ARG A 44 7.99 -1.45 -9.71
C ARG A 44 8.42 -1.92 -11.11
N GLU A 45 7.88 -1.36 -12.20
CA GLU A 45 8.18 -1.81 -13.56
C GLU A 45 8.36 -0.63 -14.53
N GLY A 46 9.47 -0.64 -15.29
CA GLY A 46 9.65 0.09 -16.56
C GLY A 46 9.53 1.62 -16.57
N GLY A 47 9.32 2.26 -15.42
CA GLY A 47 9.07 3.70 -15.30
C GLY A 47 10.22 4.53 -14.72
N ASP A 48 9.97 5.84 -14.62
CA ASP A 48 10.85 6.86 -14.01
C ASP A 48 11.29 6.42 -12.58
N PRO A 49 12.59 6.51 -12.21
CA PRO A 49 13.10 6.16 -10.88
C PRO A 49 12.53 6.99 -9.71
N GLY A 50 11.66 7.95 -10.01
CA GLY A 50 11.01 8.81 -9.04
C GLY A 50 10.06 8.10 -8.06
N ARG A 51 9.58 8.91 -7.10
CA ARG A 51 8.47 8.54 -6.22
C ARG A 51 7.18 9.11 -6.78
N VAL A 52 6.11 8.34 -6.73
CA VAL A 52 4.76 8.84 -7.00
C VAL A 52 4.10 9.10 -5.67
N THR A 53 3.50 10.29 -5.52
CA THR A 53 2.72 10.67 -4.35
C THR A 53 1.34 11.12 -4.82
N VAL A 54 0.30 10.61 -4.18
CA VAL A 54 -1.09 11.05 -4.40
C VAL A 54 -1.73 11.51 -3.11
N TRP A 55 -2.61 12.49 -3.20
CA TRP A 55 -3.54 12.83 -2.12
C TRP A 55 -4.66 11.82 -2.12
N VAL A 56 -4.87 11.08 -1.03
CA VAL A 56 -6.03 10.18 -0.86
C VAL A 56 -7.16 10.90 -0.11
N HIS A 57 -8.32 11.01 -0.76
CA HIS A 57 -9.50 11.75 -0.26
C HIS A 57 -10.78 10.88 -0.25
N PRO A 58 -11.67 10.98 0.76
CA PRO A 58 -12.88 10.15 0.88
C PRO A 58 -13.86 10.21 -0.29
N ALA A 59 -13.85 11.30 -1.05
CA ALA A 59 -14.73 11.52 -2.20
C ALA A 59 -14.22 10.86 -3.51
N ILE A 60 -13.04 10.25 -3.51
CA ILE A 60 -12.45 9.62 -4.70
C ILE A 60 -12.54 8.10 -4.56
N PRO A 61 -13.06 7.37 -5.57
CA PRO A 61 -13.13 5.92 -5.52
C PRO A 61 -11.76 5.26 -5.28
N LEU A 62 -11.77 4.24 -4.43
CA LEU A 62 -10.60 3.43 -4.09
C LEU A 62 -10.99 1.96 -4.17
N GLN A 63 -10.20 1.15 -4.88
CA GLN A 63 -10.43 -0.27 -5.06
C GLN A 63 -9.25 -1.09 -4.54
N PHE A 64 -9.56 -2.13 -3.78
CA PHE A 64 -8.62 -3.16 -3.34
C PHE A 64 -8.96 -4.46 -4.06
N LEU A 65 -8.07 -4.93 -4.92
CA LEU A 65 -8.20 -6.22 -5.59
C LEU A 65 -7.10 -7.15 -5.08
N PHE A 66 -7.47 -8.20 -4.36
CA PHE A 66 -6.55 -9.22 -3.86
C PHE A 66 -6.34 -10.28 -4.95
N GLN A 67 -5.13 -10.84 -5.04
CA GLN A 67 -4.88 -11.96 -5.94
C GLN A 67 -5.51 -13.25 -5.42
N SER A 68 -5.38 -13.52 -4.11
CA SER A 68 -6.05 -14.63 -3.46
C SER A 68 -7.49 -14.28 -3.08
N GLY A 69 -8.37 -15.28 -3.16
CA GLY A 69 -9.73 -15.19 -2.61
C GLY A 69 -9.75 -15.34 -1.07
N ASP A 70 -8.67 -15.85 -0.49
CA ASP A 70 -8.58 -16.05 0.96
C ASP A 70 -8.30 -14.74 1.70
N HIS A 71 -8.91 -14.60 2.88
CA HIS A 71 -8.60 -13.51 3.78
C HIS A 71 -7.16 -13.61 4.28
N GLN A 72 -6.41 -12.52 4.12
CA GLN A 72 -5.08 -12.40 4.69
C GLN A 72 -5.18 -12.07 6.18
N PRO A 73 -4.37 -12.70 7.04
CA PRO A 73 -4.34 -12.40 8.47
C PRO A 73 -3.91 -10.95 8.70
N ILE A 74 -4.55 -10.29 9.67
CA ILE A 74 -4.22 -8.91 10.06
C ILE A 74 -3.42 -8.92 11.35
N GLU A 75 -2.19 -8.43 11.28
CA GLU A 75 -1.34 -8.22 12.44
C GLU A 75 -1.64 -6.87 13.09
N LYS A 76 -2.26 -6.91 14.28
CA LYS A 76 -2.66 -5.70 15.02
C LYS A 76 -1.49 -4.74 15.25
N ARG A 77 -0.33 -5.27 15.66
CA ARG A 77 0.87 -4.45 15.92
C ARG A 77 1.30 -3.68 14.67
N ARG A 78 1.28 -4.33 13.50
CA ARG A 78 1.64 -3.69 12.22
C ARG A 78 0.66 -2.59 11.86
N VAL A 79 -0.64 -2.81 12.03
CA VAL A 79 -1.67 -1.77 11.84
C VAL A 79 -1.42 -0.58 12.76
N GLU A 80 -1.13 -0.83 14.05
CA GLU A 80 -0.85 0.24 15.00
C GLU A 80 0.41 1.03 14.64
N ASP A 81 1.49 0.35 14.24
CA ASP A 81 2.74 0.98 13.79
C ASP A 81 2.51 1.86 12.55
N MET A 82 1.82 1.32 11.53
CA MET A 82 1.48 2.06 10.31
C MET A 82 0.62 3.29 10.61
N MET A 83 -0.40 3.14 11.46
CA MET A 83 -1.28 4.25 11.84
C MET A 83 -0.52 5.32 12.62
N ARG A 84 0.38 4.92 13.54
CA ARG A 84 1.24 5.85 14.28
C ARG A 84 2.10 6.69 13.34
N THR A 85 2.81 6.05 12.41
CA THR A 85 3.65 6.75 11.43
C THR A 85 2.81 7.69 10.58
N LEU A 86 1.70 7.21 10.02
CA LEU A 86 0.80 8.01 9.18
C LEU A 86 0.23 9.22 9.92
N ASN A 87 -0.12 9.08 11.20
CA ASN A 87 -0.62 10.20 12.00
C ASN A 87 0.48 11.23 12.31
N ALA A 88 1.74 10.80 12.41
CA ALA A 88 2.86 11.68 12.70
C ALA A 88 3.35 12.44 11.46
N SER A 89 3.39 11.80 10.30
CA SER A 89 3.90 12.39 9.04
C SER A 89 2.82 12.98 8.14
N GLY A 90 1.57 12.50 8.23
CA GLY A 90 0.53 12.75 7.24
C GLY A 90 0.70 11.97 5.94
N GLU A 91 1.71 11.10 5.86
CA GLU A 91 2.11 10.36 4.66
C GLU A 91 2.27 8.86 4.95
N LEU A 92 1.69 8.04 4.09
CA LEU A 92 1.83 6.59 4.09
C LEU A 92 2.76 6.18 2.94
N VAL A 93 3.96 5.71 3.26
CA VAL A 93 4.94 5.24 2.28
C VAL A 93 4.82 3.73 2.12
N ILE A 94 4.33 3.25 0.98
CA ILE A 94 4.10 1.82 0.73
C ILE A 94 5.41 1.03 0.75
N ASP A 95 6.48 1.61 0.20
CA ASP A 95 7.79 0.94 0.09
C ASP A 95 8.37 0.50 1.44
N ASP A 96 8.00 1.17 2.54
CA ASP A 96 8.44 0.84 3.90
C ASP A 96 7.83 -0.46 4.42
N TYR A 97 6.79 -0.96 3.74
CA TYR A 97 6.00 -2.12 4.16
C TYR A 97 6.01 -3.27 3.16
N VAL A 98 6.50 -3.04 1.94
CA VAL A 98 6.65 -4.11 0.95
C VAL A 98 7.96 -4.84 1.23
N GLN A 99 7.89 -6.14 1.54
CA GLN A 99 9.09 -6.95 1.60
C GLN A 99 9.71 -7.01 0.22
N THR A 100 10.90 -6.44 0.06
CA THR A 100 11.76 -6.81 -1.06
C THR A 100 12.16 -8.25 -0.81
N SER A 101 11.58 -9.19 -1.57
CA SER A 101 12.14 -10.53 -1.67
C SER A 101 13.55 -10.33 -2.23
N VAL A 102 14.56 -10.37 -1.35
CA VAL A 102 15.92 -10.64 -1.81
C VAL A 102 15.82 -12.02 -2.42
N VAL A 103 15.88 -12.09 -3.75
CA VAL A 103 16.18 -13.35 -4.41
C VAL A 103 17.57 -13.69 -3.92
N ASP A 104 17.63 -14.58 -2.92
CA ASP A 104 18.88 -15.12 -2.44
C ASP A 104 19.50 -15.83 -3.65
N GLY A 105 20.40 -15.12 -4.30
CA GLY A 105 21.15 -15.60 -5.45
C GLY A 105 22.08 -16.67 -4.95
N GLY A 106 21.54 -17.88 -4.77
CA GLY A 106 22.34 -19.07 -4.58
C GLY A 106 23.31 -19.15 -5.75
N VAL A 107 24.57 -18.83 -5.48
CA VAL A 107 25.68 -19.07 -6.40
C VAL A 107 25.84 -20.59 -6.48
N PRO A 108 25.67 -21.23 -7.64
CA PRO A 108 26.10 -22.59 -7.82
C PRO A 108 27.55 -22.58 -8.32
N ALA A 109 28.49 -22.95 -7.44
CA ALA A 109 29.67 -23.81 -7.68
C ALA A 109 30.63 -23.69 -6.49
#